data_AF-A0A5C9BVS6-F1
#
_entry.id   AF-A0A5C9BVS6-F1
#
_cell.length_a   1.000
_cell.length_b   1.000
_cell.length_c   1.000
_cell.angle_alpha   90.00
_cell.angle_beta   90.00
_cell.angle_gamma   90.00
#
_symmetry.space_group_name_H-M   'P 1'
#
loop_
_entity.id
_entity.type
_entity.pdbx_description
1 polymer ?
#
loop_
_entity_poly.entity_id
_entity_poly.type
_entity_poly.pdbx_seq_one_letter_code
_entity_poly.pdbx_strand_id
1 'polypeptide(L)'
;MALPSITPDPGKTKIVGLRLAAGVGVLVILALLAPLIWAAASAGVGLIVLLVLGAIGIGMMQALPLLGQKWENKLLAVRKAEARKNPIEQLQNFLMEKAKRVGLFKQAVVQIGTQIKGLSDMLEERKRTKPGYDASKQEAALASMRQAHQVLEAKYRRADEALGQLKEVIDDKKFEWSFGQAGQAAIAQLNAASGEDLLNQMLADEAFASVRDNFNQVFAELELEASKLSNQQQLAFGGGLTLDLSGIHIPELQTAAR
;
A
#
# COMPACT_ATOMS: atom_id res chain seq x y z
N MET A 1 89.50 23.59 -80.57
CA MET A 1 89.61 23.97 -79.15
C MET A 1 88.46 23.29 -78.42
N ALA A 2 88.72 22.19 -77.71
CA ALA A 2 87.69 21.36 -77.09
C ALA A 2 87.23 22.00 -75.76
N LEU A 3 85.92 22.14 -75.56
CA LEU A 3 85.33 22.63 -74.32
C LEU A 3 85.27 21.51 -73.26
N PRO A 4 85.60 21.79 -71.99
CA PRO A 4 85.63 20.79 -70.92
C PRO A 4 84.23 20.38 -70.47
N SER A 5 84.02 19.07 -70.32
CA SER A 5 82.83 18.47 -69.75
C SER A 5 82.75 18.73 -68.24
N ILE A 6 81.69 19.40 -67.80
CA ILE A 6 81.33 19.51 -66.38
C ILE A 6 80.68 18.18 -65.98
N THR A 7 81.47 17.27 -65.43
CA THR A 7 80.95 16.07 -64.76
C THR A 7 80.51 16.43 -63.34
N PRO A 8 79.27 16.16 -62.93
CA PRO A 8 78.81 16.44 -61.57
C PRO A 8 79.53 15.55 -60.55
N ASP A 9 80.01 16.16 -59.47
CA ASP A 9 80.72 15.51 -58.37
C ASP A 9 79.79 14.50 -57.65
N PRO A 10 80.05 13.18 -57.74
CA PRO A 10 79.14 12.12 -57.31
C PRO A 10 78.95 12.04 -55.79
N GLY A 11 79.72 12.78 -54.99
CA GLY A 11 79.61 12.79 -53.53
C GLY A 11 78.41 13.60 -53.00
N LYS A 12 78.09 14.74 -53.62
CA LYS A 12 77.06 15.67 -53.10
C LYS A 12 75.63 15.22 -53.41
N THR A 13 75.40 14.57 -54.55
CA THR A 13 74.09 14.03 -54.96
C THR A 13 73.60 12.90 -54.04
N LYS A 14 74.52 12.07 -53.51
CA LYS A 14 74.16 10.98 -52.59
C LYS A 14 73.68 11.49 -51.23
N ILE A 15 74.28 12.56 -50.71
CA ILE A 15 73.91 13.14 -49.41
C ILE A 15 72.55 13.87 -49.51
N VAL A 16 72.31 14.59 -50.60
CA VAL A 16 71.00 15.24 -50.84
C VAL A 16 69.91 14.21 -51.05
N GLY A 17 70.18 13.13 -51.80
CA GLY A 17 69.26 12.01 -51.98
C GLY A 17 68.91 11.31 -50.67
N LEU A 18 69.90 11.07 -49.79
CA LEU A 18 69.68 10.44 -48.49
C LEU A 18 68.86 11.33 -47.55
N ARG A 19 69.08 12.64 -47.56
CA ARG A 19 68.30 13.60 -46.75
C ARG A 19 66.86 13.73 -47.22
N LEU A 20 66.64 13.74 -48.54
CA LEU A 20 65.28 13.71 -49.11
C LEU A 20 64.58 12.39 -48.78
N ALA A 21 65.26 11.26 -48.92
CA ALA A 21 64.71 9.95 -48.55
C ALA A 21 64.37 9.85 -47.06
N ALA A 22 65.23 10.37 -46.17
CA ALA A 22 64.96 10.42 -44.74
C ALA A 22 63.78 11.35 -44.40
N GLY A 23 63.69 12.51 -45.06
CA GLY A 23 62.57 13.45 -44.88
C GLY A 23 61.23 12.86 -45.32
N VAL A 24 61.21 12.18 -46.47
CA VAL A 24 60.02 11.46 -46.96
C VAL A 24 59.67 10.30 -46.03
N GLY A 25 60.67 9.56 -45.52
CA GLY A 25 60.46 8.48 -44.57
C GLY A 25 59.76 8.93 -43.27
N VAL A 26 60.18 10.06 -42.70
CA VAL A 26 59.55 10.62 -41.49
C VAL A 26 58.12 11.09 -41.76
N LEU A 27 57.86 11.72 -42.91
CA LEU A 27 56.52 12.16 -43.29
C LEU A 27 55.57 10.97 -43.53
N VAL A 28 56.06 9.87 -44.11
CA VAL A 28 55.28 8.64 -44.29
C VAL A 28 54.93 8.01 -42.94
N ILE A 29 55.88 7.96 -42.00
CA ILE A 29 55.63 7.43 -40.64
C ILE A 29 54.60 8.29 -39.90
N LEU A 30 54.70 9.62 -39.98
CA LEU A 30 53.72 10.53 -39.39
C LEU A 30 52.34 10.41 -40.05
N ALA A 31 52.28 10.21 -41.37
CA ALA A 31 51.02 10.00 -42.08
C ALA A 31 50.35 8.66 -41.70
N LEU A 32 51.13 7.61 -41.45
CA LEU A 32 50.63 6.31 -40.97
C LEU A 32 50.15 6.36 -39.51
N LEU A 33 50.75 7.22 -38.69
CA LEU A 33 50.37 7.42 -37.28
C LEU A 33 49.24 8.45 -37.09
N ALA A 34 48.99 9.33 -38.07
CA ALA A 34 47.95 10.36 -38.00
C ALA A 34 46.54 9.80 -37.69
N PRO A 35 46.08 8.68 -38.28
CA PRO A 35 44.79 8.08 -37.93
C PRO A 35 44.72 7.62 -36.46
N LEU A 36 45.83 7.11 -35.93
CA LEU A 36 45.91 6.62 -34.55
C LEU A 36 45.89 7.79 -33.54
N ILE A 37 46.55 8.90 -33.86
CA ILE A 37 46.54 10.13 -33.05
C ILE A 37 45.14 10.75 -33.05
N TRP A 38 44.47 10.77 -34.21
CA TRP A 38 43.10 11.29 -34.31
C TRP A 38 42.08 10.40 -33.60
N ALA A 39 42.25 9.07 -33.69
CA ALA A 39 41.46 8.11 -32.93
C ALA A 39 41.67 8.25 -31.41
N ALA A 40 42.91 8.45 -30.95
CA ALA A 40 43.21 8.69 -29.54
C ALA A 40 42.65 10.03 -29.02
N ALA A 41 42.74 11.10 -29.81
CA ALA A 41 42.17 12.41 -29.47
C ALA A 41 40.64 12.38 -29.42
N SER A 42 39.99 11.73 -30.38
CA SER A 42 38.53 11.56 -30.42
C SER A 42 38.02 10.61 -29.33
N ALA A 43 38.79 9.59 -28.94
CA ALA A 43 38.50 8.75 -27.79
C ALA A 43 38.55 9.56 -26.48
N GLY A 44 39.53 10.47 -26.31
CA GLY A 44 39.61 11.34 -25.14
C GLY A 44 38.42 12.29 -24.99
N VAL A 45 37.99 12.92 -26.09
CA VAL A 45 36.80 13.80 -26.11
C VAL A 45 35.52 12.99 -25.88
N GLY A 46 35.40 11.80 -26.48
CA GLY A 46 34.27 10.90 -26.27
C GLY A 46 34.14 10.44 -24.82
N LEU A 47 35.27 10.20 -24.13
CA LEU A 47 35.29 9.81 -22.73
C LEU A 47 34.84 10.95 -21.81
N ILE A 48 35.23 12.19 -22.11
CA ILE A 48 34.77 13.37 -21.35
C ILE A 48 33.26 13.59 -21.54
N VAL A 49 32.75 13.46 -22.77
CA VAL A 49 31.30 13.57 -23.04
C VAL A 49 30.52 12.48 -22.32
N LEU A 50 31.01 11.23 -22.33
CA LEU A 50 30.40 10.13 -21.58
C LEU A 50 30.44 10.35 -20.06
N LEU A 51 31.52 10.92 -19.53
CA LEU A 51 31.65 11.22 -18.10
C LEU A 51 30.69 12.35 -17.67
N VAL A 52 30.54 13.39 -18.50
CA VAL A 52 29.57 14.47 -18.26
C VAL A 52 28.13 13.94 -18.34
N LEU A 53 27.80 13.15 -19.36
CA LEU A 53 26.47 12.54 -19.50
C LEU A 53 26.18 11.54 -18.37
N GLY A 54 27.17 10.76 -17.95
CA GLY A 54 27.07 9.84 -16.81
C GLY A 54 26.87 10.58 -15.48
N ALA A 55 27.58 11.69 -15.24
CA ALA A 55 27.40 12.51 -14.06
C ALA A 55 26.01 13.18 -14.00
N ILE A 56 25.51 13.67 -15.15
CA ILE A 56 24.15 14.22 -15.26
C ILE A 56 23.09 13.13 -15.03
N GLY A 57 23.28 11.94 -15.63
CA GLY A 57 22.36 10.81 -15.46
C GLY A 57 22.28 10.31 -14.02
N ILE A 58 23.41 10.18 -13.33
CA ILE A 58 23.46 9.80 -11.90
C ILE A 58 22.86 10.90 -11.02
N GLY A 59 23.13 12.18 -11.31
CA GLY A 59 22.55 13.31 -10.59
C GLY A 59 21.01 13.37 -10.71
N MET A 60 20.48 13.12 -11.91
CA MET A 60 19.03 13.03 -12.13
C MET A 60 18.39 11.82 -11.43
N MET A 61 19.05 10.67 -11.43
CA MET A 61 18.57 9.46 -10.74
C MET A 61 18.57 9.61 -9.21
N GLN A 62 19.49 10.39 -8.64
CA GLN A 62 19.50 10.71 -7.20
C GLN A 62 18.50 11.80 -6.81
N ALA A 63 18.13 12.71 -7.72
CA ALA A 63 17.12 13.74 -7.46
C ALA A 63 15.67 13.21 -7.64
N LEU A 64 15.47 12.15 -8.42
CA LEU A 64 14.20 11.47 -8.63
C LEU A 64 13.49 11.02 -7.33
N PRO A 65 14.14 10.36 -6.35
CA PRO A 65 13.48 9.99 -5.10
C PRO A 65 13.05 11.22 -4.27
N LEU A 66 13.80 12.32 -4.32
CA LEU A 66 13.45 13.56 -3.60
C LEU A 66 12.30 14.33 -4.25
N LEU A 67 12.20 14.29 -5.58
CA LEU A 67 11.06 14.85 -6.32
C LEU A 67 9.80 14.00 -6.15
N GLY A 68 9.93 12.67 -6.13
CA GLY A 68 8.84 11.73 -5.85
C GLY A 68 8.18 12.01 -4.50
N GLN A 69 8.96 12.15 -3.43
CA GLN A 69 8.45 12.44 -2.09
C GLN A 69 7.65 13.76 -2.01
N LYS A 70 8.10 14.83 -2.68
CA LYS A 70 7.38 16.13 -2.67
C LYS A 70 6.10 16.08 -3.48
N TRP A 71 6.09 15.35 -4.59
CA TRP A 71 4.89 15.13 -5.41
C TRP A 71 3.88 14.24 -4.70
N GLU A 72 4.32 13.17 -4.04
CA GLU A 72 3.49 12.33 -3.19
C GLU A 72 2.87 13.13 -2.04
N ASN A 73 3.64 13.96 -1.34
CA ASN A 73 3.11 14.81 -0.28
C ASN A 73 2.10 15.84 -0.79
N LYS A 74 2.34 16.43 -1.98
CA LYS A 74 1.41 17.38 -2.58
C LYS A 74 0.14 16.69 -3.08
N LEU A 75 0.26 15.51 -3.68
CA LEU A 75 -0.87 14.68 -4.09
C LEU A 75 -1.70 14.22 -2.88
N LEU A 76 -1.03 13.78 -1.81
CA LEU A 76 -1.66 13.42 -0.54
C LEU A 76 -2.36 14.64 0.08
N ALA A 77 -1.75 15.82 0.03
CA ALA A 77 -2.34 17.06 0.52
C ALA A 77 -3.60 17.45 -0.28
N VAL A 78 -3.59 17.29 -1.61
CA VAL A 78 -4.76 17.52 -2.46
C VAL A 78 -5.87 16.51 -2.17
N ARG A 79 -5.54 15.22 -2.06
CA ARG A 79 -6.51 14.18 -1.66
C ARG A 79 -7.09 14.42 -0.27
N LYS A 80 -6.25 14.85 0.68
CA LYS A 80 -6.70 15.27 2.03
C LYS A 80 -7.58 16.51 1.97
N ALA A 81 -7.29 17.48 1.10
CA ALA A 81 -8.10 18.67 0.92
C ALA A 81 -9.47 18.34 0.27
N GLU A 82 -9.50 17.40 -0.67
CA GLU A 82 -10.72 16.89 -1.28
C GLU A 82 -11.55 16.06 -0.29
N ALA A 83 -10.90 15.20 0.50
CA ALA A 83 -11.52 14.48 1.61
C ALA A 83 -12.10 15.41 2.69
N ARG A 84 -11.42 16.53 2.98
CA ARG A 84 -11.88 17.57 3.91
C ARG A 84 -13.06 18.39 3.38
N LYS A 85 -13.33 18.37 2.07
CA LYS A 85 -14.55 18.98 1.52
C LYS A 85 -15.77 18.11 1.79
N ASN A 86 -15.62 16.79 1.82
CA ASN A 86 -16.70 15.82 2.03
C ASN A 86 -16.45 14.86 3.22
N PRO A 87 -16.12 15.34 4.43
CA PRO A 87 -15.77 14.48 5.57
C PRO A 87 -16.97 13.64 6.04
N ILE A 88 -18.18 14.20 5.95
CA ILE A 88 -19.41 13.54 6.37
C ILE A 88 -19.77 12.35 5.48
N GLU A 89 -19.59 12.46 4.15
CA GLU A 89 -19.85 11.35 3.22
C GLU A 89 -18.87 10.20 3.47
N GLN A 90 -17.60 10.52 3.76
CA GLN A 90 -16.60 9.50 4.08
C GLN A 90 -16.92 8.77 5.39
N LEU A 91 -17.34 9.50 6.44
CA LEU A 91 -17.76 8.91 7.70
C LEU A 91 -19.01 8.03 7.54
N GLN A 92 -19.98 8.46 6.72
CA GLN A 92 -21.17 7.65 6.41
C GLN A 92 -20.82 6.39 5.62
N ASN A 93 -19.96 6.50 4.61
CA ASN A 93 -19.50 5.33 3.85
C ASN A 93 -18.72 4.35 4.74
N PHE A 94 -17.86 4.86 5.61
CA PHE A 94 -17.14 4.07 6.60
C PHE A 94 -18.10 3.32 7.53
N LEU A 95 -19.08 4.01 8.12
CA LEU A 95 -20.11 3.40 8.97
C LEU A 95 -20.90 2.33 8.22
N MET A 96 -21.36 2.63 7.00
CA MET A 96 -22.14 1.70 6.19
C MET A 96 -21.33 0.43 5.88
N GLU A 97 -20.07 0.58 5.48
CA GLU A 97 -19.18 -0.54 5.19
C GLU A 97 -18.98 -1.41 6.43
N LYS A 98 -18.68 -0.80 7.58
CA LYS A 98 -18.46 -1.52 8.82
C LYS A 98 -19.75 -2.17 9.35
N ALA A 99 -20.89 -1.50 9.24
CA ALA A 99 -22.20 -2.05 9.58
C ALA A 99 -22.53 -3.30 8.77
N LYS A 100 -22.27 -3.25 7.46
CA LYS A 100 -22.43 -4.42 6.58
C LYS A 100 -21.58 -5.60 7.05
N ARG A 101 -20.32 -5.36 7.43
CA ARG A 101 -19.41 -6.39 7.94
C ARG A 101 -19.89 -7.00 9.26
N VAL A 102 -20.33 -6.20 10.24
CA VAL A 102 -20.94 -6.70 11.49
C VAL A 102 -22.16 -7.56 11.17
N GLY A 103 -23.01 -7.11 10.24
CA GLY A 103 -24.19 -7.84 9.79
C GLY A 103 -23.87 -9.22 9.18
N LEU A 104 -22.84 -9.31 8.34
CA LEU A 104 -22.38 -10.57 7.77
C LEU A 104 -21.84 -11.52 8.84
N PHE A 105 -21.04 -11.01 9.78
CA PHE A 105 -20.54 -11.82 10.90
C PHE A 105 -21.69 -12.33 11.79
N LYS A 106 -22.69 -11.49 12.07
CA LYS A 106 -23.90 -11.89 12.81
C LYS A 106 -24.64 -13.03 12.10
N GLN A 107 -24.81 -12.95 10.77
CA GLN A 107 -25.43 -14.02 9.98
C GLN A 107 -24.65 -15.33 10.08
N ALA A 108 -23.33 -15.28 10.00
CA ALA A 108 -22.46 -16.44 10.19
C ALA A 108 -22.65 -17.08 11.58
N VAL A 109 -22.68 -16.29 12.64
CA VAL A 109 -22.90 -16.78 14.01
C VAL A 109 -24.26 -17.46 14.15
N VAL A 110 -25.32 -16.88 13.58
CA VAL A 110 -26.67 -17.47 13.58
C VAL A 110 -26.69 -18.83 12.83
N GLN A 111 -25.99 -18.93 11.71
CA GLN A 111 -25.87 -20.18 10.96
C GLN A 111 -25.14 -21.25 11.79
N ILE A 112 -24.05 -20.90 12.47
CA ILE A 112 -23.34 -21.80 13.39
C ILE A 112 -24.27 -22.28 14.50
N GLY A 113 -25.03 -21.37 15.14
CA GLY A 113 -25.99 -21.72 16.19
C GLY A 113 -27.06 -22.70 15.71
N THR A 114 -27.51 -22.55 14.46
CA THR A 114 -28.48 -23.46 13.82
C THR A 114 -27.89 -24.86 13.61
N GLN A 115 -26.64 -24.95 13.15
CA GLN A 115 -25.95 -26.23 13.00
C GLN A 115 -25.73 -26.93 14.34
N ILE A 116 -25.30 -26.19 15.37
CA ILE A 116 -25.12 -26.72 16.73
C ILE A 116 -26.44 -27.29 17.27
N LYS A 117 -27.56 -26.59 17.04
CA LYS A 117 -28.88 -27.09 17.42
C LYS A 117 -29.23 -28.38 16.70
N GLY A 118 -29.02 -28.44 15.39
CA GLY A 118 -29.25 -29.67 14.61
C GLY A 118 -28.45 -30.87 15.14
N LEU A 119 -27.16 -30.67 15.47
CA LEU A 119 -26.32 -31.72 16.07
C LEU A 119 -26.80 -32.13 17.46
N SER A 120 -27.31 -31.19 18.26
CA SER A 120 -27.93 -31.46 19.56
C SER A 120 -29.15 -32.35 19.42
N ASP A 121 -30.07 -32.00 18.51
CA ASP A 121 -31.32 -32.73 18.28
C ASP A 121 -31.02 -34.16 17.78
N MET A 122 -30.03 -34.32 16.90
CA MET A 122 -29.57 -35.65 16.43
C MET A 122 -29.01 -36.51 17.58
N LEU A 123 -28.26 -35.90 18.50
CA LEU A 123 -27.67 -36.61 19.64
C LEU A 123 -28.76 -37.06 20.63
N GLU A 124 -29.71 -36.19 20.92
CA GLU A 124 -30.86 -36.51 21.78
C GLU A 124 -31.71 -37.64 21.19
N GLU A 125 -32.00 -37.59 19.88
CA GLU A 125 -32.72 -38.66 19.19
C GLU A 125 -31.94 -39.98 19.19
N ARG A 126 -30.61 -39.94 19.04
CA ARG A 126 -29.76 -41.14 19.11
C ARG A 126 -29.82 -41.78 20.49
N LYS A 127 -29.78 -40.98 21.57
CA LYS A 127 -29.91 -41.46 22.96
C LYS A 127 -31.29 -42.06 23.23
N ARG A 128 -32.35 -41.45 22.68
CA ARG A 128 -33.73 -41.96 22.78
C ARG A 128 -33.92 -43.29 22.06
N THR A 129 -33.40 -43.40 20.84
CA THR A 129 -33.57 -44.61 19.99
C THR A 129 -32.63 -45.75 20.36
N LYS A 130 -31.52 -45.50 21.06
CA LYS A 130 -30.60 -46.53 21.55
C LYS A 130 -30.28 -46.30 23.03
N PRO A 131 -31.13 -46.81 23.94
CA PRO A 131 -30.84 -46.81 25.38
C PRO A 131 -29.52 -47.55 25.64
N GLY A 132 -28.55 -46.90 26.28
CA GLY A 132 -27.22 -47.46 26.55
C GLY A 132 -26.10 -47.05 25.57
N TYR A 133 -26.40 -46.19 24.60
CA TYR A 133 -25.36 -45.57 23.78
C TYR A 133 -24.48 -44.62 24.61
N ASP A 134 -23.16 -44.88 24.65
CA ASP A 134 -22.19 -43.95 25.23
C ASP A 134 -22.01 -42.73 24.32
N ALA A 135 -22.66 -41.63 24.73
CA ALA A 135 -22.65 -40.35 24.05
C ALA A 135 -21.64 -39.35 24.66
N SER A 136 -20.84 -39.74 25.66
CA SER A 136 -20.06 -38.78 26.45
C SER A 136 -19.08 -37.96 25.62
N LYS A 137 -18.50 -38.54 24.57
CA LYS A 137 -17.59 -37.81 23.65
C LYS A 137 -18.33 -36.76 22.83
N GLN A 138 -19.51 -37.09 22.32
CA GLN A 138 -20.36 -36.20 21.53
C GLN A 138 -20.92 -35.07 22.39
N GLU A 139 -21.30 -35.36 23.63
CA GLU A 139 -21.75 -34.37 24.60
C GLU A 139 -20.64 -33.37 24.94
N ALA A 140 -19.41 -33.83 25.18
CA ALA A 140 -18.26 -32.97 25.43
C ALA A 140 -17.94 -32.06 24.23
N ALA A 141 -18.02 -32.60 23.01
CA ALA A 141 -17.83 -31.84 21.79
C ALA A 141 -18.92 -30.77 21.61
N LEU A 142 -20.18 -31.14 21.81
CA LEU A 142 -21.31 -30.22 21.70
C LEU A 142 -21.25 -29.11 22.75
N ALA A 143 -20.81 -29.42 23.97
CA ALA A 143 -20.54 -28.42 25.00
C ALA A 143 -19.46 -27.43 24.56
N SER A 144 -18.36 -27.93 23.98
CA SER A 144 -17.28 -27.09 23.45
C SER A 144 -17.75 -26.20 22.28
N MET A 145 -18.58 -26.74 21.38
CA MET A 145 -19.20 -25.98 20.29
C MET A 145 -20.11 -24.86 20.83
N ARG A 146 -20.95 -25.15 21.84
CA ARG A 146 -21.82 -24.14 22.47
C ARG A 146 -21.00 -23.03 23.14
N GLN A 147 -19.91 -23.39 23.82
CA GLN A 147 -19.02 -22.40 24.43
C GLN A 147 -18.37 -21.51 23.36
N ALA A 148 -17.86 -22.09 22.27
CA ALA A 148 -17.31 -21.31 21.16
C ALA A 148 -18.36 -20.37 20.55
N HIS A 149 -19.58 -20.85 20.33
CA HIS A 149 -20.69 -20.03 19.83
C HIS A 149 -21.03 -18.87 20.76
N GLN A 150 -21.05 -19.07 22.08
CA GLN A 150 -21.27 -17.98 23.05
C GLN A 150 -20.19 -16.89 22.98
N VAL A 151 -18.93 -17.28 22.76
CA VAL A 151 -17.84 -16.30 22.57
C VAL A 151 -18.04 -15.48 21.30
N LEU A 152 -18.40 -16.12 20.19
CA LEU A 152 -18.71 -15.43 18.93
C LEU A 152 -19.93 -14.50 19.08
N GLU A 153 -20.94 -14.94 19.83
CA GLU A 153 -22.12 -14.14 20.13
C GLU A 153 -21.79 -12.88 20.92
N ALA A 154 -20.98 -13.02 21.97
CA ALA A 154 -20.52 -11.88 22.75
C ALA A 154 -19.67 -10.90 21.90
N LYS A 155 -18.88 -11.40 20.95
CA LYS A 155 -18.07 -10.57 20.05
C LYS A 155 -18.93 -9.74 19.10
N TYR A 156 -19.90 -10.34 18.41
CA TYR A 156 -20.73 -9.56 17.48
C TYR A 156 -21.61 -8.55 18.23
N ARG A 157 -22.13 -8.88 19.42
CA ARG A 157 -22.93 -7.95 20.22
C ARG A 157 -22.12 -6.73 20.64
N ARG A 158 -20.88 -6.92 21.10
CA ARG A 158 -19.95 -5.82 21.41
C ARG A 158 -19.67 -4.95 20.19
N ALA A 159 -19.49 -5.56 19.01
CA ALA A 159 -19.28 -4.82 17.77
C ALA A 159 -20.53 -4.02 17.34
N ASP A 160 -21.72 -4.57 17.54
CA ASP A 160 -23.00 -3.89 17.24
C ASP A 160 -23.22 -2.69 18.17
N GLU A 161 -22.90 -2.84 19.46
CA GLU A 161 -22.94 -1.76 20.44
C GLU A 161 -21.93 -0.65 20.11
N ALA A 162 -20.68 -1.00 19.85
CA ALA A 162 -19.64 -0.04 19.47
C ALA A 162 -19.97 0.69 18.16
N LEU A 163 -20.60 0.00 17.21
CA LEU A 163 -21.09 0.60 15.96
C LEU A 163 -22.22 1.61 16.23
N GLY A 164 -23.12 1.30 17.16
CA GLY A 164 -24.17 2.21 17.62
C GLY A 164 -23.59 3.49 18.24
N GLN A 165 -22.62 3.35 19.15
CA GLN A 165 -21.93 4.48 19.77
C GLN A 165 -21.18 5.33 18.73
N LEU A 166 -20.46 4.68 17.80
CA LEU A 166 -19.76 5.40 16.73
C LEU A 166 -20.74 6.15 15.82
N LYS A 167 -21.90 5.56 15.53
CA LYS A 167 -22.96 6.21 14.74
C LYS A 167 -23.47 7.48 15.41
N GLU A 168 -23.77 7.42 16.71
CA GLU A 168 -24.26 8.57 17.48
C GLU A 168 -23.27 9.75 17.40
N VAL A 169 -21.99 9.50 17.68
CA VAL A 169 -20.99 10.58 17.63
C VAL A 169 -20.77 11.08 16.19
N ILE A 170 -20.89 10.23 15.16
CA ILE A 170 -20.81 10.69 13.77
C ILE A 170 -22.01 11.56 13.39
N ASP A 171 -23.21 11.24 13.90
CA ASP A 171 -24.41 12.05 13.70
C ASP A 171 -24.25 13.42 14.39
N ASP A 172 -23.66 13.47 15.59
CA ASP A 172 -23.30 14.73 16.26
C ASP A 172 -22.29 15.53 15.44
N LYS A 173 -21.22 14.90 14.95
CA LYS A 173 -20.22 15.55 14.09
C LYS A 173 -20.81 16.05 12.77
N LYS A 174 -21.82 15.37 12.24
CA LYS A 174 -22.57 15.83 11.06
C LYS A 174 -23.38 17.08 11.37
N PHE A 175 -24.04 17.12 12.52
CA PHE A 175 -24.76 18.30 12.97
C PHE A 175 -23.79 19.48 13.17
N GLU A 176 -22.71 19.28 13.93
CA GLU A 176 -21.67 20.29 14.16
C GLU A 176 -21.09 20.85 12.86
N TRP A 177 -20.74 19.97 11.92
CA TRP A 177 -20.22 20.39 10.62
C TRP A 177 -21.24 21.23 9.84
N SER A 178 -22.51 20.81 9.84
CA SER A 178 -23.60 21.54 9.18
C SER A 178 -23.86 22.89 9.84
N PHE A 179 -23.81 22.94 11.18
CA PHE A 179 -23.96 24.15 11.97
C PHE A 179 -22.80 25.13 11.74
N GLY A 180 -21.56 24.63 11.73
CA GLY A 180 -20.37 25.42 11.43
C GLY A 180 -20.39 25.99 10.01
N GLN A 181 -20.86 25.22 9.03
CA GLN A 181 -21.02 25.70 7.65
C GLN A 181 -22.08 26.81 7.55
N ALA A 182 -23.24 26.63 8.19
CA ALA A 182 -24.30 27.64 8.24
C ALA A 182 -23.87 28.90 9.03
N GLY A 183 -23.13 28.69 10.13
CA GLY A 183 -22.58 29.75 10.96
C GLY A 183 -21.51 30.56 10.24
N GLN A 184 -20.62 29.94 9.46
CA GLN A 184 -19.66 30.65 8.62
C GLN A 184 -20.35 31.47 7.53
N ALA A 185 -21.43 30.95 6.94
CA ALA A 185 -22.23 31.74 5.99
C ALA A 185 -22.85 32.99 6.66
N ALA A 186 -23.31 32.87 7.91
CA ALA A 186 -23.86 33.99 8.67
C ALA A 186 -22.78 34.96 9.21
N ILE A 187 -21.62 34.45 9.66
CA ILE A 187 -20.50 35.24 10.20
C ILE A 187 -19.71 35.96 9.10
N ALA A 188 -19.60 35.38 7.90
CA ALA A 188 -19.08 36.07 6.72
C ALA A 188 -19.92 37.31 6.36
N GLN A 189 -21.17 37.35 6.81
CA GLN A 189 -22.07 38.51 6.69
C GLN A 189 -21.91 39.52 7.83
N LEU A 190 -21.22 39.17 8.92
CA LEU A 190 -21.15 39.95 10.17
C LEU A 190 -19.73 40.39 10.60
N ASN A 191 -18.67 40.10 9.85
CA ASN A 191 -17.30 40.60 10.10
C ASN A 191 -16.80 40.37 11.56
N ALA A 192 -17.18 39.26 12.19
CA ALA A 192 -16.78 38.94 13.56
C ALA A 192 -15.73 37.82 13.58
N ALA A 193 -14.58 38.09 14.21
CA ALA A 193 -13.44 37.18 14.37
C ALA A 193 -13.69 35.97 15.30
N SER A 194 -14.95 35.67 15.65
CA SER A 194 -15.33 34.65 16.64
C SER A 194 -15.60 33.25 16.06
N GLY A 195 -15.56 33.09 14.73
CA GLY A 195 -15.80 31.79 14.07
C GLY A 195 -14.66 30.78 14.21
N GLU A 196 -13.45 31.23 14.56
CA GLU A 196 -12.23 30.40 14.59
C GLU A 196 -12.09 29.62 15.91
N ASP A 197 -12.50 30.20 17.04
CA ASP A 197 -12.44 29.55 18.37
C ASP A 197 -13.45 28.40 18.52
N LEU A 198 -14.66 28.54 17.96
CA LEU A 198 -15.66 27.47 17.95
C LEU A 198 -15.16 26.25 17.15
N LEU A 199 -14.49 26.51 16.01
CA LEU A 199 -13.98 25.47 15.13
C LEU A 199 -12.78 24.73 15.74
N ASN A 200 -11.93 25.44 16.49
CA ASN A 200 -10.82 24.83 17.22
C ASN A 200 -11.28 24.00 18.44
N GLN A 201 -12.33 24.42 19.14
CA GLN A 201 -12.93 23.61 20.22
C GLN A 201 -13.62 22.35 19.67
N MET A 202 -14.30 22.43 18.51
CA MET A 202 -14.92 21.26 17.86
C MET A 202 -13.91 20.20 17.38
N LEU A 203 -12.69 20.60 17.02
CA LEU A 203 -11.61 19.71 16.56
C LEU A 203 -10.89 18.97 17.71
N ALA A 204 -11.10 19.40 18.96
CA ALA A 204 -10.42 18.89 20.14
C ALA A 204 -11.22 17.81 20.89
N ASP A 205 -12.28 17.26 20.29
CA ASP A 205 -13.16 16.29 20.96
C ASP A 205 -12.49 14.93 21.19
N GLU A 206 -11.87 14.82 22.36
CA GLU A 206 -11.34 13.61 22.95
C GLU A 206 -12.39 12.48 23.03
N ALA A 207 -13.68 12.84 23.17
CA ALA A 207 -14.80 11.90 23.18
C ALA A 207 -14.94 11.14 21.84
N PHE A 208 -14.84 11.83 20.69
CA PHE A 208 -14.88 11.16 19.38
C PHE A 208 -13.66 10.27 19.17
N ALA A 209 -12.48 10.72 19.57
CA ALA A 209 -11.26 9.92 19.48
C ALA A 209 -11.39 8.63 20.29
N SER A 210 -11.85 8.73 21.54
CA SER A 210 -12.06 7.59 22.43
C SER A 210 -13.08 6.58 21.88
N VAL A 211 -14.24 7.05 21.42
CA VAL A 211 -15.28 6.18 20.83
C VAL A 211 -14.79 5.50 19.56
N ARG A 212 -14.09 6.24 18.69
CA ARG A 212 -13.51 5.68 17.46
C ARG A 212 -12.43 4.65 17.76
N ASP A 213 -11.58 4.90 18.74
CA ASP A 213 -10.48 4.00 19.09
C ASP A 213 -11.01 2.71 19.74
N ASN A 214 -12.01 2.81 20.63
CA ASN A 214 -12.75 1.66 21.15
C ASN A 214 -13.40 0.86 20.03
N PHE A 215 -14.10 1.54 19.11
CA PHE A 215 -14.71 0.89 17.94
C PHE A 215 -13.67 0.14 17.11
N ASN A 216 -12.54 0.78 16.78
CA ASN A 216 -11.49 0.15 15.99
C ASN A 216 -10.91 -1.08 16.67
N GLN A 217 -10.72 -1.06 18.00
CA GLN A 217 -10.25 -2.20 18.76
C GLN A 217 -11.25 -3.37 18.68
N VAL A 218 -12.53 -3.12 19.00
CA VAL A 218 -13.58 -4.14 18.95
C VAL A 218 -13.73 -4.69 17.52
N PHE A 219 -13.62 -3.82 16.52
CA PHE A 219 -13.73 -4.21 15.13
C PHE A 219 -12.54 -5.04 14.65
N ALA A 220 -11.32 -4.73 15.09
CA ALA A 220 -10.13 -5.52 14.80
C ALA A 220 -10.23 -6.94 15.41
N GLU A 221 -10.75 -7.04 16.64
CA GLU A 221 -11.04 -8.34 17.27
C GLU A 221 -12.08 -9.15 16.47
N LEU A 222 -13.11 -8.47 15.93
CA LEU A 222 -14.13 -9.07 15.08
C LEU A 222 -13.56 -9.53 13.74
N GLU A 223 -12.74 -8.70 13.06
CA GLU A 223 -12.11 -9.04 11.79
C GLU A 223 -11.16 -10.24 11.91
N LEU A 224 -10.38 -10.30 12.99
CA LEU A 224 -9.53 -11.45 13.27
C LEU A 224 -10.35 -12.74 13.40
N GLU A 225 -11.49 -12.66 14.09
CA GLU A 225 -12.37 -13.82 14.26
C GLU A 225 -13.08 -14.20 12.95
N ALA A 226 -13.54 -13.21 12.20
CA ALA A 226 -14.16 -13.41 10.90
C ALA A 226 -13.19 -14.07 9.91
N SER A 227 -11.92 -13.63 9.90
CA SER A 227 -10.87 -14.22 9.08
C SER A 227 -10.58 -15.67 9.47
N LYS A 228 -10.56 -16.00 10.77
CA LYS A 228 -10.44 -17.40 11.22
C LYS A 228 -11.59 -18.26 10.71
N LEU A 229 -12.83 -17.78 10.86
CA LEU A 229 -14.02 -18.51 10.39
C LEU A 229 -14.04 -18.70 8.86
N SER A 230 -13.62 -17.68 8.10
CA SER A 230 -13.59 -17.75 6.64
C SER A 230 -12.49 -18.68 6.11
N ASN A 231 -11.33 -18.71 6.79
CA ASN A 231 -10.19 -19.52 6.39
C ASN A 231 -10.29 -20.99 6.84
N GLN A 232 -11.05 -21.29 7.89
CA GLN A 232 -11.26 -22.65 8.36
C GLN A 232 -12.51 -23.25 7.71
N GLN A 233 -12.33 -24.20 6.78
CA GLN A 233 -13.46 -24.87 6.12
C GLN A 233 -14.22 -25.81 7.07
N GLN A 234 -13.55 -26.33 8.09
CA GLN A 234 -14.13 -27.22 9.10
C GLN A 234 -13.50 -26.95 10.46
N LEU A 235 -14.33 -26.86 11.51
CA LEU A 235 -13.86 -26.89 12.89
C LEU A 235 -14.01 -28.31 13.43
N ALA A 236 -12.88 -28.95 13.72
CA ALA A 236 -12.86 -30.26 14.34
C ALA A 236 -13.02 -30.13 15.86
N PHE A 237 -14.00 -30.84 16.40
CA PHE A 237 -14.21 -30.99 17.84
C PHE A 237 -13.95 -32.44 18.25
N GLY A 238 -13.77 -32.66 19.56
CA GLY A 238 -13.54 -34.00 20.10
C GLY A 238 -14.62 -35.00 19.67
N GLY A 239 -14.30 -36.30 19.65
CA GLY A 239 -15.28 -37.34 19.33
C GLY A 239 -15.65 -37.49 17.86
N GLY A 240 -14.89 -36.88 16.93
CA GLY A 240 -15.10 -37.02 15.48
C GLY A 240 -16.20 -36.13 14.91
N LEU A 241 -16.66 -35.13 15.68
CA LEU A 241 -17.64 -34.16 15.23
C LEU A 241 -16.93 -32.98 14.56
N THR A 242 -17.32 -32.68 13.33
CA THR A 242 -16.84 -31.53 12.55
C THR A 242 -17.99 -30.57 12.30
N LEU A 243 -17.77 -29.30 12.55
CA LEU A 243 -18.68 -28.24 12.13
C LEU A 243 -18.30 -27.81 10.71
N ASP A 244 -19.24 -27.87 9.78
CA ASP A 244 -19.02 -27.46 8.40
C ASP A 244 -19.19 -25.94 8.27
N LEU A 245 -18.08 -25.26 8.00
CA LEU A 245 -18.03 -23.82 7.79
C LEU A 245 -17.97 -23.44 6.31
N SER A 246 -17.99 -24.41 5.38
CA SER A 246 -17.85 -24.13 3.94
C SER A 246 -18.96 -23.24 3.37
N GLY A 247 -20.14 -23.25 3.99
CA GLY A 247 -21.26 -22.36 3.65
C GLY A 247 -21.15 -20.96 4.26
N ILE A 248 -20.16 -20.69 5.10
CA ILE A 248 -19.95 -19.40 5.78
C ILE A 248 -18.83 -18.65 5.07
N HIS A 249 -19.21 -17.85 4.08
CA HIS A 249 -18.27 -16.95 3.43
C HIS A 249 -18.49 -15.53 3.96
N ILE A 250 -17.56 -15.06 4.79
CA ILE A 250 -17.48 -13.64 5.13
C ILE A 250 -16.50 -13.05 4.10
N PRO A 251 -16.98 -12.34 3.06
CA PRO A 251 -16.12 -11.83 2.03
C PRO A 251 -15.02 -10.95 2.64
N GLU A 252 -13.77 -11.39 2.49
CA GLU A 252 -12.63 -10.50 2.72
C GLU A 252 -12.71 -9.40 1.68
N LEU A 253 -12.87 -8.17 2.16
CA LEU A 253 -12.47 -7.04 1.36
C LEU A 253 -10.95 -7.11 1.31
N GLN A 254 -10.43 -7.70 0.23
CA GLN A 254 -9.11 -7.38 -0.29
C GLN A 254 -8.94 -5.89 -0.05
N THR A 255 -7.97 -5.58 0.80
CA THR A 255 -7.59 -4.21 1.11
C THR A 255 -7.53 -3.51 -0.23
N ALA A 256 -8.36 -2.50 -0.43
CA ALA A 256 -8.24 -1.61 -1.57
C ALA A 256 -6.94 -0.81 -1.38
N ALA A 257 -5.82 -1.50 -1.55
CA ALA A 257 -4.51 -0.93 -1.73
C ALA A 257 -4.42 -0.56 -3.21
N ARG A 258 -5.00 0.60 -3.55
CA ARG A 258 -4.67 1.39 -4.73
C ARG A 258 -4.73 2.87 -4.38
#